data_AF-A0AA36D278-F1
#
_entry.id   AF-A0AA36D278-F1
#
_cell.length_a   1.000
_cell.length_b   1.000
_cell.length_c   1.000
_cell.angle_alpha   90.00
_cell.angle_beta   90.00
_cell.angle_gamma   90.00
#
_symmetry.space_group_name_H-M   'P 1'
#
loop_
_entity.id
_entity.type
_entity.pdbx_description
1 polymer ?
#
loop_
_entity_poly.entity_id
_entity_poly.type
_entity_poly.pdbx_seq_one_letter_code
_entity_poly.pdbx_strand_id
1 'polypeptide(L)'
;MFAPFVKAVECIVGEKKRSQESNRRPLFKKSLFPQMPPSIIFYTKGTKVEEPPAEIKRRLKWSKDRLLPLVVRQTLATSHFKLVEKDDEWIGYWGGYFKSAQYRKFTNHQKVNHFPGGYHIARKDNLWRHILEKQKQFPNFEIMPYTFILPDGRADLEQYLLGDEDRYVIVKPPASARGLGIMVTHDMGEIRKGDFVAQQYIDNPLLIDGRKFDLRVYVYVPSLEPLRLYMYEEGLVRFASVPYAHSADTTENLFMHLTNYSINKNAKSQGMTDKSVRKWTLTQLWEKLDKYFEVDEIKALIKDLIVKTFIACEKKFRDHATNSIDNLGICHELFGFDVLLDEDARPHLLEVNVTPAMHSDLPIDVSVKGPLVASVLSMACIRPVTKNLDGHENMLDKASLWAADEETIAKEEYYYERFKIYGETCGTMLNRLTSTDVRILCQFEDEFERRGQMKLIYPTADTHPYLRYFDEVTYPNLLLQQWQIRQALVLNISVISVQGHKRKYGIEHLRTLILEGILDSGTPVEDAWN
;
A
#
# COMPACT_ATOMS: atom_id res chain seq x y z
N MET A 1 19.94 -1.61 -32.93
CA MET A 1 20.69 -2.23 -31.81
C MET A 1 19.86 -3.14 -30.89
N PHE A 2 18.53 -3.30 -31.08
CA PHE A 2 17.63 -3.99 -30.12
C PHE A 2 17.27 -5.46 -30.44
N ALA A 3 17.66 -5.99 -31.60
CA ALA A 3 17.30 -7.36 -32.01
C ALA A 3 17.87 -8.50 -31.14
N PRO A 4 19.08 -8.40 -30.54
CA PRO A 4 19.63 -9.48 -29.70
C PRO A 4 18.91 -9.60 -28.34
N PHE A 5 18.57 -8.47 -27.71
CA PHE A 5 17.93 -8.43 -26.39
C PHE A 5 16.52 -9.03 -26.41
N VAL A 6 15.73 -8.70 -27.45
CA VAL A 6 14.41 -9.29 -27.68
C VAL A 6 14.53 -10.79 -27.96
N LYS A 7 15.51 -11.23 -28.77
CA LYS A 7 15.76 -12.66 -29.02
C LYS A 7 16.18 -13.44 -27.77
N ALA A 8 17.02 -12.86 -26.90
CA ALA A 8 17.45 -13.50 -25.66
C ALA A 8 16.28 -13.67 -24.67
N VAL A 9 15.41 -12.66 -24.56
CA VAL A 9 14.20 -12.71 -23.71
C VAL A 9 13.09 -13.56 -24.32
N GLU A 10 12.92 -13.58 -25.64
CA GLU A 10 12.01 -14.49 -26.35
C GLU A 10 12.48 -15.96 -26.26
N CYS A 11 13.79 -16.19 -26.28
CA CYS A 11 14.39 -17.50 -25.93
C CYS A 11 14.13 -17.90 -24.47
N ILE A 12 14.12 -16.93 -23.53
CA ILE A 12 13.83 -17.17 -22.11
C ILE A 12 12.34 -17.46 -21.86
N VAL A 13 11.45 -16.70 -22.50
CA VAL A 13 9.99 -16.82 -22.31
C VAL A 13 9.42 -17.99 -23.13
N GLY A 14 10.17 -18.49 -24.11
CA GLY A 14 9.85 -19.68 -24.87
C GLY A 14 8.46 -19.61 -25.50
N GLU A 15 8.38 -19.28 -26.79
CA GLU A 15 7.22 -19.66 -27.60
C GLU A 15 7.18 -21.19 -27.75
N LYS A 16 6.99 -21.92 -26.65
CA LYS A 16 6.35 -23.22 -26.74
C LYS A 16 4.94 -22.92 -27.20
N LYS A 17 4.63 -23.30 -28.45
CA LYS A 17 3.27 -23.55 -28.91
C LYS A 17 2.47 -24.05 -27.70
N ARG A 18 1.44 -23.31 -27.29
CA ARG A 18 0.51 -23.77 -26.25
C ARG A 18 0.00 -25.15 -26.67
N SER A 19 0.66 -26.22 -26.20
CA SER A 19 0.00 -27.50 -26.14
C SER A 19 -1.13 -27.30 -25.14
N GLN A 20 -2.35 -27.67 -25.53
CA GLN A 20 -3.55 -27.55 -24.70
C GLN A 20 -3.49 -28.47 -23.44
N GLU A 21 -2.31 -28.90 -23.00
CA GLU A 21 -2.09 -29.93 -21.96
C GLU A 21 -1.33 -29.45 -20.72
N SER A 22 -0.81 -28.22 -20.67
CA SER A 22 -0.12 -27.75 -19.46
C SER A 22 -1.12 -27.14 -18.46
N ASN A 23 -1.53 -27.90 -17.45
CA ASN A 23 -2.24 -27.42 -16.25
C ASN A 23 -1.37 -26.48 -15.35
N ARG A 24 -0.28 -25.90 -15.87
CA ARG A 24 0.64 -25.02 -15.14
C ARG A 24 0.39 -23.55 -15.49
N ARG A 25 0.47 -22.68 -14.48
CA ARG A 25 0.40 -21.22 -14.62
C ARG A 25 1.77 -20.65 -15.02
N PRO A 26 1.82 -19.54 -15.79
CA PRO A 26 3.08 -18.95 -16.22
C PRO A 26 3.83 -18.33 -15.05
N LEU A 27 5.16 -18.52 -14.99
CA LEU A 27 6.00 -17.89 -13.97
C LEU A 27 6.27 -16.41 -14.28
N PHE A 28 6.35 -16.04 -15.56
CA PHE A 28 6.65 -14.69 -16.02
C PHE A 28 5.43 -14.05 -16.67
N LYS A 29 5.21 -12.76 -16.40
CA LYS A 29 4.35 -11.92 -17.24
C LYS A 29 5.25 -11.01 -18.08
N LYS A 30 5.05 -11.02 -19.39
CA LYS A 30 5.63 -10.01 -20.29
C LYS A 30 5.18 -8.61 -19.86
N SER A 31 6.05 -7.62 -20.02
CA SER A 31 5.65 -6.23 -19.86
C SER A 31 4.63 -5.85 -20.93
N LEU A 32 3.80 -4.86 -20.64
CA LEU A 32 2.98 -4.20 -21.63
C LEU A 32 3.82 -3.49 -22.70
N PHE A 33 5.10 -3.22 -22.45
CA PHE A 33 5.99 -2.47 -23.32
C PHE A 33 7.12 -3.36 -23.85
N PRO A 34 7.33 -3.47 -25.18
CA PRO A 34 8.25 -4.46 -25.78
C PRO A 34 9.71 -4.40 -25.30
N GLN A 35 10.19 -3.22 -24.89
CA GLN A 35 11.58 -3.02 -24.46
C GLN A 35 11.79 -3.28 -22.96
N MET A 36 10.73 -3.59 -22.22
CA MET A 36 10.79 -3.76 -20.77
C MET A 36 10.87 -5.26 -20.39
N PRO A 37 11.78 -5.64 -19.48
CA PRO A 37 11.97 -7.03 -19.12
C PRO A 37 10.75 -7.62 -18.39
N PRO A 38 10.45 -8.91 -18.59
CA PRO A 38 9.36 -9.58 -17.88
C PRO A 38 9.66 -9.65 -16.38
N SER A 39 8.59 -9.66 -15.58
CA SER A 39 8.68 -9.86 -14.13
C SER A 39 7.88 -11.07 -13.68
N ILE A 40 8.22 -11.55 -12.50
CA ILE A 40 7.69 -12.79 -11.91
C ILE A 40 6.26 -12.55 -11.42
N ILE A 41 5.37 -13.50 -11.70
CA ILE A 41 4.05 -13.59 -11.08
C ILE A 41 4.13 -14.58 -9.91
N PHE A 42 3.52 -14.20 -8.80
CA PHE A 42 3.45 -15.01 -7.59
C PHE A 42 2.05 -15.60 -7.44
N TYR A 43 2.00 -16.82 -6.89
CA TYR A 43 0.76 -17.58 -6.74
C TYR A 43 0.62 -18.16 -5.34
N THR A 44 -0.62 -18.41 -4.96
CA THR A 44 -0.94 -19.07 -3.68
C THR A 44 -0.46 -20.52 -3.67
N LYS A 45 -0.21 -21.02 -2.46
CA LYS A 45 0.18 -22.41 -2.20
C LYS A 45 -0.74 -23.39 -2.95
N GLY A 46 -0.14 -24.37 -3.62
CA GLY A 46 -0.87 -25.43 -4.34
C GLY A 46 -1.06 -25.14 -5.83
N THR A 47 -0.79 -23.92 -6.28
CA THR A 47 -0.78 -23.59 -7.71
C THR A 47 0.39 -24.30 -8.40
N LYS A 48 0.12 -25.02 -9.50
CA LYS A 48 1.18 -25.59 -10.35
C LYS A 48 1.73 -24.47 -11.24
N VAL A 49 3.01 -24.14 -11.11
CA VAL A 49 3.68 -23.07 -11.87
C VAL A 49 4.70 -23.68 -12.83
N GLU A 50 4.84 -23.08 -14.01
CA GLU A 50 5.86 -23.43 -14.99
C GLU A 50 7.27 -23.41 -14.37
N GLU A 51 8.12 -24.37 -14.76
CA GLU A 51 9.48 -24.43 -14.25
C GLU A 51 10.37 -23.45 -15.03
N PRO A 52 11.13 -22.57 -14.35
CA PRO A 52 12.06 -21.68 -15.02
C PRO A 52 13.25 -22.47 -15.60
N PRO A 53 13.90 -21.96 -16.66
CA PRO A 53 15.20 -22.43 -17.09
C PRO A 53 16.19 -22.51 -15.92
N ALA A 54 17.06 -23.53 -15.92
CA ALA A 54 17.98 -23.79 -14.82
C ALA A 54 18.84 -22.57 -14.45
N GLU A 55 19.23 -21.76 -15.45
CA GLU A 55 19.96 -20.52 -15.21
C GLU A 55 19.18 -19.51 -14.38
N ILE A 56 17.92 -19.27 -14.71
CA ILE A 56 17.07 -18.33 -13.97
C ILE A 56 16.76 -18.91 -12.59
N LYS A 57 16.46 -20.21 -12.51
CA LYS A 57 16.18 -20.90 -11.25
C LYS A 57 17.30 -20.72 -10.22
N ARG A 58 18.57 -20.74 -10.65
CA ARG A 58 19.73 -20.50 -9.77
C ARG A 58 19.77 -19.08 -9.19
N ARG A 59 19.13 -18.11 -9.84
CA ARG A 59 19.12 -16.68 -9.46
C ARG A 59 17.86 -16.29 -8.67
N LEU A 60 16.85 -17.16 -8.59
CA LEU A 60 15.66 -16.94 -7.76
C LEU A 60 15.98 -17.18 -6.28
N LYS A 61 16.75 -16.26 -5.69
CA LYS A 61 17.21 -16.30 -4.31
C LYS A 61 16.51 -15.21 -3.48
N TRP A 62 15.96 -15.62 -2.34
CA TRP A 62 15.26 -14.75 -1.40
C TRP A 62 15.98 -14.71 -0.06
N SER A 63 16.20 -13.52 0.46
CA SER A 63 16.92 -13.32 1.72
C SER A 63 16.08 -13.77 2.92
N LYS A 64 16.65 -14.60 3.78
CA LYS A 64 16.00 -15.09 5.01
C LYS A 64 15.86 -13.98 6.04
N ASP A 65 14.75 -14.04 6.76
CA ASP A 65 14.54 -13.27 7.98
C ASP A 65 13.67 -14.07 8.95
N ARG A 66 13.85 -13.83 10.25
CA ARG A 66 13.05 -14.50 11.30
C ARG A 66 11.58 -14.07 11.26
N LEU A 67 11.30 -12.88 10.75
CA LEU A 67 9.95 -12.33 10.61
C LEU A 67 9.27 -12.76 9.29
N LEU A 68 9.92 -13.56 8.44
CA LEU A 68 9.37 -14.01 7.17
C LEU A 68 8.13 -14.92 7.38
N PRO A 69 6.91 -14.46 7.06
CA PRO A 69 5.69 -15.19 7.38
C PRO A 69 5.56 -16.51 6.59
N LEU A 70 4.87 -17.50 7.17
CA LEU A 70 4.68 -18.80 6.51
C LEU A 70 3.97 -18.68 5.15
N VAL A 71 2.94 -17.83 5.05
CA VAL A 71 2.21 -17.58 3.81
C VAL A 71 3.12 -16.99 2.71
N VAL A 72 4.07 -16.13 3.09
CA VAL A 72 5.08 -15.59 2.17
C VAL A 72 6.04 -16.70 1.74
N ARG A 73 6.57 -17.50 2.68
CA ARG A 73 7.43 -18.66 2.36
C ARG A 73 6.78 -19.63 1.38
N GLN A 74 5.49 -19.92 1.57
CA GLN A 74 4.74 -20.82 0.70
C GLN A 74 4.53 -20.22 -0.70
N THR A 75 4.28 -18.91 -0.79
CA THR A 75 4.16 -18.18 -2.05
C THR A 75 5.49 -18.18 -2.81
N LEU A 76 6.61 -17.91 -2.11
CA LEU A 76 7.96 -17.96 -2.67
C LEU A 76 8.33 -19.36 -3.20
N ALA A 77 8.05 -20.40 -2.41
CA ALA A 77 8.31 -21.78 -2.81
C ALA A 77 7.49 -22.19 -4.04
N THR A 78 6.23 -21.74 -4.13
CA THR A 78 5.36 -21.96 -5.30
C THR A 78 5.94 -21.31 -6.58
N SER A 79 6.66 -20.20 -6.42
CA SER A 79 7.36 -19.49 -7.50
C SER A 79 8.85 -19.88 -7.63
N HIS A 80 9.24 -21.06 -7.13
CA HIS A 80 10.59 -21.64 -7.27
C HIS A 80 11.74 -20.89 -6.59
N PHE A 81 11.46 -19.98 -5.65
CA PHE A 81 12.51 -19.27 -4.92
C PHE A 81 13.20 -20.16 -3.87
N LYS A 82 14.51 -20.00 -3.76
CA LYS A 82 15.32 -20.57 -2.68
C LYS A 82 15.61 -19.52 -1.61
N LEU A 83 15.46 -19.89 -0.34
CA LEU A 83 15.84 -19.03 0.77
C LEU A 83 17.38 -19.10 1.01
N VAL A 84 18.02 -17.93 1.13
CA VAL A 84 19.47 -17.76 1.32
C VAL A 84 19.78 -16.83 2.49
N GLU A 85 21.01 -16.83 3.01
CA GLU A 85 21.40 -15.93 4.10
C GLU A 85 21.52 -14.47 3.61
N LYS A 86 21.50 -13.49 4.52
CA LYS A 86 21.50 -12.06 4.14
C LYS A 86 22.76 -11.62 3.40
N ASP A 87 23.88 -12.29 3.66
CA ASP A 87 25.19 -12.01 3.05
C ASP A 87 25.37 -12.69 1.68
N ASP A 88 24.46 -13.61 1.31
CA ASP A 88 24.41 -14.20 -0.02
C ASP A 88 23.81 -13.22 -1.05
N GLU A 89 23.96 -13.52 -2.33
CA GLU A 89 23.23 -12.81 -3.40
C GLU A 89 21.72 -13.14 -3.35
N TRP A 90 20.86 -12.12 -3.37
CA TRP A 90 19.40 -12.26 -3.38
C TRP A 90 18.74 -11.12 -4.14
N ILE A 91 17.49 -11.33 -4.59
CA ILE A 91 16.71 -10.34 -5.35
C ILE A 91 15.46 -9.85 -4.63
N GLY A 92 15.05 -10.55 -3.56
CA GLY A 92 13.92 -10.14 -2.73
C GLY A 92 14.18 -10.38 -1.25
N TYR A 93 13.57 -9.52 -0.43
CA TYR A 93 13.60 -9.61 1.03
C TYR A 93 12.22 -9.27 1.60
N TRP A 94 11.81 -10.05 2.60
CA TRP A 94 10.66 -9.74 3.44
C TRP A 94 11.00 -10.03 4.89
N GLY A 95 11.07 -8.99 5.71
CA GLY A 95 11.50 -9.11 7.10
C GLY A 95 11.40 -7.79 7.85
N GLY A 96 12.19 -7.65 8.91
CA GLY A 96 12.25 -6.40 9.68
C GLY A 96 12.93 -5.26 8.93
N TYR A 97 12.77 -4.05 9.47
CA TYR A 97 13.41 -2.84 8.95
C TYR A 97 14.93 -2.94 8.92
N PHE A 98 15.50 -2.36 7.87
CA PHE A 98 16.93 -2.05 7.82
C PHE A 98 17.20 -0.68 8.43
N LYS A 99 18.43 -0.47 8.91
CA LYS A 99 18.94 0.88 9.24
C LYS A 99 19.17 1.66 7.94
N SER A 100 19.04 2.99 7.97
CA SER A 100 19.22 3.85 6.77
C SER A 100 20.54 3.59 6.03
N ALA A 101 21.64 3.36 6.75
CA ALA A 101 22.94 3.06 6.14
C ALA A 101 23.01 1.70 5.40
N GLN A 102 22.10 0.76 5.71
CA GLN A 102 22.02 -0.53 5.03
C GLN A 102 21.24 -0.42 3.71
N TYR A 103 20.23 0.46 3.64
CA TYR A 103 19.48 0.69 2.39
C TYR A 103 20.38 1.15 1.25
N ARG A 104 21.37 2.01 1.53
CA ARG A 104 22.38 2.47 0.56
C ARG A 104 23.28 1.38 -0.03
N LYS A 105 23.28 0.17 0.54
CA LYS A 105 24.07 -0.96 0.04
C LYS A 105 23.31 -1.82 -0.97
N PHE A 106 22.00 -1.60 -1.12
CA PHE A 106 21.18 -2.39 -2.02
C PHE A 106 21.36 -1.95 -3.47
N THR A 107 21.24 -2.92 -4.37
CA THR A 107 21.30 -2.71 -5.82
C THR A 107 19.91 -2.51 -6.40
N ASN A 108 19.82 -1.92 -7.60
CA ASN A 108 18.56 -1.66 -8.30
C ASN A 108 17.70 -2.90 -8.59
N HIS A 109 18.30 -4.10 -8.56
CA HIS A 109 17.59 -5.35 -8.79
C HIS A 109 16.95 -5.95 -7.54
N GLN A 110 17.35 -5.47 -6.35
CA GLN A 110 16.81 -5.95 -5.09
C GLN A 110 15.45 -5.31 -4.80
N LYS A 111 14.59 -6.06 -4.12
CA LYS A 111 13.30 -5.56 -3.63
C LYS A 111 13.17 -5.83 -2.14
N VAL A 112 12.78 -4.80 -1.39
CA VAL A 112 12.63 -4.84 0.07
C VAL A 112 11.24 -4.34 0.47
N ASN A 113 10.65 -4.99 1.47
CA ASN A 113 9.24 -4.84 1.84
C ASN A 113 8.93 -3.66 2.80
N HIS A 114 9.86 -2.71 2.96
CA HIS A 114 9.68 -1.53 3.81
C HIS A 114 10.35 -0.30 3.19
N PHE A 115 9.73 0.87 3.33
CA PHE A 115 10.39 2.14 3.09
C PHE A 115 11.17 2.57 4.35
N PRO A 116 12.32 3.26 4.20
CA PRO A 116 12.88 4.03 5.30
C PRO A 116 11.87 5.10 5.74
N GLY A 117 11.70 5.31 7.04
CA GLY A 117 10.79 6.36 7.55
C GLY A 117 9.35 5.91 7.84
N GLY A 118 9.03 4.62 7.72
CA GLY A 118 7.68 4.10 8.01
C GLY A 118 7.14 4.42 9.41
N TYR A 119 7.99 4.83 10.34
CA TYR A 119 7.57 5.32 11.66
C TYR A 119 6.79 6.64 11.63
N HIS A 120 6.81 7.41 10.52
CA HIS A 120 6.00 8.62 10.37
C HIS A 120 4.50 8.28 10.37
N ILE A 121 4.12 7.18 9.73
CA ILE A 121 2.73 6.70 9.68
C ILE A 121 2.43 5.64 10.76
N ALA A 122 3.41 4.84 11.18
CA ALA A 122 3.17 3.71 12.09
C ALA A 122 3.15 4.07 13.57
N ARG A 123 3.94 5.07 13.99
CA ARG A 123 3.94 5.48 15.39
C ARG A 123 2.74 6.38 15.67
N LYS A 124 1.95 6.05 16.69
CA LYS A 124 0.67 6.70 16.97
C LYS A 124 0.80 8.19 17.25
N ASP A 125 1.85 8.57 17.97
CA ASP A 125 2.18 9.96 18.28
C ASP A 125 2.54 10.75 17.02
N ASN A 126 3.41 10.20 16.16
CA ASN A 126 3.77 10.85 14.90
C ASN A 126 2.59 10.96 13.94
N LEU A 127 1.84 9.87 13.78
CA LEU A 127 0.65 9.84 12.93
C LEU A 127 -0.34 10.93 13.33
N TRP A 128 -0.62 11.05 14.63
CA TRP A 128 -1.51 12.07 15.12
C TRP A 128 -0.97 13.49 14.90
N ARG A 129 0.33 13.75 15.11
CA ARG A 129 0.93 15.08 14.82
C ARG A 129 0.66 15.50 13.37
N HIS A 130 0.92 14.60 12.42
CA HIS A 130 0.70 14.85 10.99
C HIS A 130 -0.80 15.10 10.68
N ILE A 131 -1.70 14.30 11.25
CA ILE A 131 -3.16 14.47 11.05
C ILE A 131 -3.64 15.79 11.66
N LEU A 132 -3.21 16.12 12.87
CA LEU A 132 -3.60 17.35 13.56
C LEU A 132 -3.12 18.60 12.82
N GLU A 133 -1.92 18.58 12.23
CA GLU A 133 -1.42 19.65 11.37
C GLU A 133 -2.33 19.88 10.16
N LYS A 134 -2.84 18.82 9.54
CA LYS A 134 -3.82 18.92 8.45
C LYS A 134 -5.20 19.36 8.91
N GLN A 135 -5.69 18.86 10.04
CA GLN A 135 -6.99 19.27 10.61
C GLN A 135 -7.05 20.77 10.90
N LYS A 136 -5.95 21.36 11.37
CA LYS A 136 -5.85 22.82 11.60
C LYS A 136 -6.00 23.64 10.31
N GLN A 137 -5.65 23.07 9.16
CA GLN A 137 -5.74 23.72 7.85
C GLN A 137 -7.06 23.38 7.14
N PHE A 138 -7.58 22.19 7.38
CA PHE A 138 -8.71 21.60 6.66
C PHE A 138 -9.71 21.00 7.66
N PRO A 139 -10.85 21.67 7.92
CA PRO A 139 -11.84 21.16 8.87
C PRO A 139 -12.39 19.77 8.52
N ASN A 140 -12.41 19.39 7.24
CA ASN A 140 -12.89 18.08 6.79
C ASN A 140 -11.83 16.95 6.86
N PHE A 141 -10.80 17.10 7.70
CA PHE A 141 -9.73 16.13 7.90
C PHE A 141 -9.90 15.31 9.21
N GLU A 142 -11.09 15.30 9.79
CA GLU A 142 -11.48 14.56 10.99
C GLU A 142 -11.57 13.04 10.72
N ILE A 143 -10.43 12.40 10.47
CA ILE A 143 -10.33 10.97 10.10
C ILE A 143 -9.92 10.05 11.27
N MET A 144 -9.50 10.63 12.40
CA MET A 144 -8.98 9.94 13.58
C MET A 144 -9.49 10.66 14.83
N PRO A 145 -9.91 9.92 15.89
CA PRO A 145 -10.36 10.54 17.13
C PRO A 145 -9.26 11.39 17.76
N TYR A 146 -9.66 12.48 18.40
CA TYR A 146 -8.71 13.43 18.98
C TYR A 146 -7.76 12.72 19.95
N THR A 147 -6.48 13.03 19.86
CA THR A 147 -5.44 12.33 20.62
C THR A 147 -4.56 13.31 21.38
N PHE A 148 -4.41 13.09 22.67
CA PHE A 148 -3.50 13.81 23.55
C PHE A 148 -2.16 13.05 23.57
N ILE A 149 -1.07 13.72 23.18
CA ILE A 149 0.27 13.14 23.23
C ILE A 149 0.90 13.49 24.57
N LEU A 150 1.17 12.49 25.40
CA LEU A 150 1.74 12.68 26.73
C LEU A 150 3.27 12.60 26.69
N PRO A 151 3.98 13.38 27.53
CA PRO A 151 3.46 14.21 28.63
C PRO A 151 2.90 15.59 28.23
N ASP A 152 3.19 16.08 27.01
CA ASP A 152 2.91 17.47 26.61
C ASP A 152 1.41 17.85 26.68
N GLY A 153 0.52 16.96 26.24
CA GLY A 153 -0.93 17.15 26.23
C GLY A 153 -1.63 16.76 27.54
N ARG A 154 -0.91 16.61 28.66
CA ARG A 154 -1.50 16.15 29.93
C ARG A 154 -2.52 17.14 30.50
N ALA A 155 -2.25 18.44 30.41
CA ALA A 155 -3.15 19.48 30.91
C ALA A 155 -4.46 19.52 30.09
N ASP A 156 -4.35 19.45 28.76
CA ASP A 156 -5.52 19.42 27.87
C ASP A 156 -6.36 18.15 28.08
N LEU A 157 -5.70 17.01 28.33
CA LEU A 157 -6.38 15.75 28.67
C LEU A 157 -7.14 15.87 30.00
N GLU A 158 -6.52 16.46 31.02
CA GLU A 158 -7.14 16.69 32.33
C GLU A 158 -8.39 17.58 32.19
N GLN A 159 -8.29 18.67 31.42
CA GLN A 159 -9.42 19.54 31.13
C GLN A 159 -10.53 18.82 30.34
N TYR A 160 -10.16 17.96 29.39
CA TYR A 160 -11.11 17.17 28.61
C TYR A 160 -11.94 16.23 29.49
N LEU A 161 -11.28 15.47 30.38
CA LEU A 161 -11.92 14.53 31.30
C LEU A 161 -12.72 15.23 32.41
N LEU A 162 -12.22 16.34 32.96
CA LEU A 162 -12.98 17.14 33.94
C LEU A 162 -14.23 17.81 33.36
N GLY A 163 -14.28 17.96 32.03
CA GLY A 163 -15.37 18.64 31.36
C GLY A 163 -16.66 17.82 31.30
N ASP A 164 -16.61 16.50 31.49
CA ASP A 164 -17.75 15.58 31.38
C ASP A 164 -17.39 14.20 31.96
N GLU A 165 -18.20 13.68 32.89
CA GLU A 165 -17.97 12.40 33.57
C GLU A 165 -18.14 11.19 32.64
N ASP A 166 -18.84 11.36 31.50
CA ASP A 166 -19.02 10.31 30.50
C ASP A 166 -17.88 10.26 29.46
N ARG A 167 -16.86 11.10 29.59
CA ARG A 167 -15.70 11.08 28.67
C ARG A 167 -14.67 10.05 29.08
N TYR A 168 -14.44 9.11 28.18
CA TYR A 168 -13.37 8.11 28.32
C TYR A 168 -12.26 8.34 27.30
N VAL A 169 -11.05 7.96 27.70
CA VAL A 169 -9.91 7.85 26.78
C VAL A 169 -9.38 6.43 26.76
N ILE A 170 -8.89 6.02 25.59
CA ILE A 170 -8.07 4.84 25.44
C ILE A 170 -6.60 5.25 25.42
N VAL A 171 -5.87 4.86 26.46
CA VAL A 171 -4.43 5.13 26.61
C VAL A 171 -3.65 3.99 25.98
N LYS A 172 -2.67 4.32 25.13
CA LYS A 172 -1.87 3.36 24.37
C LYS A 172 -0.40 3.78 24.39
N PRO A 173 0.57 2.84 24.41
CA PRO A 173 1.96 3.18 24.16
C PRO A 173 2.16 3.61 22.69
N PRO A 174 3.04 4.57 22.39
CA PRO A 174 3.15 5.18 21.05
C PRO A 174 3.65 4.21 19.97
N ALA A 175 4.50 3.25 20.34
CA ALA A 175 5.15 2.30 19.42
C ALA A 175 4.92 0.83 19.79
N SER A 176 3.87 0.52 20.56
CA SER A 176 3.49 -0.86 20.90
C SER A 176 2.40 -1.39 19.96
N ALA A 177 2.28 -2.72 19.93
CA ALA A 177 1.30 -3.48 19.14
C ALA A 177 0.68 -4.60 19.99
N ARG A 178 -0.34 -5.30 19.44
CA ARG A 178 -1.04 -6.45 20.05
C ARG A 178 -1.87 -6.14 21.30
N GLY A 179 -2.13 -4.86 21.57
CA GLY A 179 -2.94 -4.40 22.68
C GLY A 179 -2.25 -4.40 24.06
N LEU A 180 -0.92 -4.57 24.09
CA LEU A 180 -0.17 -4.55 25.35
C LEU A 180 -0.02 -3.12 25.88
N GLY A 181 -0.39 -2.92 27.15
CA GLY A 181 -0.34 -1.63 27.83
C GLY A 181 -1.48 -0.69 27.45
N ILE A 182 -2.55 -1.22 26.86
CA ILE A 182 -3.77 -0.45 26.56
C ILE A 182 -4.71 -0.49 27.76
N MET A 183 -5.29 0.65 28.08
CA MET A 183 -6.38 0.77 29.05
C MET A 183 -7.42 1.77 28.56
N VAL A 184 -8.66 1.63 29.03
CA VAL A 184 -9.73 2.60 28.85
C VAL A 184 -10.02 3.18 30.23
N THR A 185 -10.05 4.50 30.36
CA THR A 185 -10.24 5.15 31.66
C THR A 185 -10.84 6.55 31.53
N HIS A 186 -11.50 7.01 32.59
CA HIS A 186 -11.86 8.41 32.82
C HIS A 186 -11.00 9.05 33.93
N ASP A 187 -10.20 8.25 34.66
CA ASP A 187 -9.43 8.70 35.81
C ASP A 187 -7.98 9.07 35.42
N MET A 188 -7.64 10.35 35.57
CA MET A 188 -6.28 10.86 35.36
C MET A 188 -5.23 10.24 36.30
N GLY A 189 -5.64 9.75 37.47
CA GLY A 189 -4.80 9.07 38.46
C GLY A 189 -4.25 7.73 37.97
N GLU A 190 -5.01 7.03 37.11
CA GLU A 190 -4.59 5.74 36.55
C GLU A 190 -3.55 5.89 35.42
N ILE A 191 -3.50 7.07 34.79
CA ILE A 191 -2.62 7.35 33.66
C ILE A 191 -1.20 7.62 34.15
N ARG A 192 -0.36 6.57 34.04
CA ARG A 192 1.07 6.59 34.37
C ARG A 192 1.80 7.74 33.69
N LYS A 193 2.79 8.30 34.39
CA LYS A 193 3.73 9.28 33.81
C LYS A 193 4.62 8.59 32.78
N GLY A 194 4.83 9.24 31.63
CA GLY A 194 5.69 8.76 30.54
C GLY A 194 5.10 9.05 29.17
N ASP A 195 5.73 8.46 28.15
CA ASP A 195 5.35 8.64 26.75
C ASP A 195 4.17 7.74 26.38
N PHE A 196 2.99 8.35 26.25
CA PHE A 196 1.75 7.67 25.89
C PHE A 196 0.96 8.53 24.91
N VAL A 197 0.01 7.88 24.23
CA VAL A 197 -1.08 8.59 23.56
C VAL A 197 -2.37 8.26 24.29
N ALA A 198 -3.11 9.28 24.72
CA ALA A 198 -4.47 9.13 25.23
C ALA A 198 -5.41 9.62 24.13
N GLN A 199 -6.22 8.73 23.57
CA GLN A 199 -7.11 9.04 22.46
C GLN A 199 -8.56 9.01 22.95
N GLN A 200 -9.40 9.92 22.46
CA GLN A 200 -10.84 9.89 22.72
C GLN A 200 -11.41 8.50 22.42
N TYR A 201 -12.13 7.92 23.38
CA TYR A 201 -12.73 6.61 23.21
C TYR A 201 -14.01 6.72 22.41
N ILE A 202 -14.15 5.90 21.37
CA ILE A 202 -15.42 5.74 20.64
C ILE A 202 -16.27 4.77 21.43
N ASP A 203 -17.21 5.31 22.18
CA ASP A 203 -18.08 4.62 23.14
C ASP A 203 -19.42 4.14 22.54
N ASN A 204 -19.81 4.69 21.39
CA ASN A 204 -20.92 4.20 20.55
C ASN A 204 -20.41 3.54 19.25
N PRO A 205 -19.68 2.40 19.31
CA PRO A 205 -19.27 1.70 18.10
C PRO A 205 -20.45 0.99 17.45
N LEU A 206 -20.40 0.79 16.13
CA LEU A 206 -21.33 -0.12 15.46
C LEU A 206 -21.17 -1.53 16.03
N LEU A 207 -22.30 -2.15 16.39
CA LEU A 207 -22.32 -3.49 16.97
C LEU A 207 -22.95 -4.50 16.00
N ILE A 208 -22.39 -5.70 15.97
CA ILE A 208 -23.00 -6.85 15.28
C ILE A 208 -23.21 -7.97 16.29
N ASP A 209 -24.46 -8.39 16.44
CA ASP A 209 -24.90 -9.36 17.46
C ASP A 209 -24.43 -8.93 18.87
N GLY A 210 -24.56 -7.62 19.15
CA GLY A 210 -24.19 -6.98 20.41
C GLY A 210 -22.68 -6.95 20.70
N ARG A 211 -21.81 -7.09 19.70
CA ARG A 211 -20.34 -7.10 19.88
C ARG A 211 -19.65 -6.02 19.07
N LYS A 212 -18.67 -5.39 19.72
CA LYS A 212 -17.72 -4.47 19.08
C LYS A 212 -16.85 -5.23 18.08
N PHE A 213 -16.53 -4.59 16.96
CA PHE A 213 -15.60 -5.13 15.98
C PHE A 213 -14.75 -4.01 15.37
N ASP A 214 -13.59 -4.37 14.85
CA ASP A 214 -12.78 -3.48 14.02
C ASP A 214 -12.55 -4.11 12.64
N LEU A 215 -12.15 -3.27 11.68
CA LEU A 215 -11.74 -3.65 10.34
C LEU A 215 -10.22 -3.58 10.22
N ARG A 216 -9.62 -4.71 9.83
CA ARG A 216 -8.27 -4.76 9.27
C ARG A 216 -8.35 -4.63 7.76
N VAL A 217 -8.02 -3.46 7.24
CA VAL A 217 -7.91 -3.17 5.81
C VAL A 217 -6.44 -3.23 5.39
N TYR A 218 -6.15 -3.85 4.25
CA TYR A 218 -4.78 -3.96 3.74
C TYR A 218 -4.55 -2.94 2.62
N VAL A 219 -3.48 -2.15 2.75
CA VAL A 219 -3.11 -1.13 1.76
C VAL A 219 -1.68 -1.35 1.33
N TYR A 220 -1.47 -1.56 0.03
CA TYR A 220 -0.18 -1.74 -0.59
C TYR A 220 0.31 -0.45 -1.25
N VAL A 221 1.56 -0.10 -0.97
CA VAL A 221 2.23 1.10 -1.49
C VAL A 221 3.49 0.67 -2.23
N PRO A 222 3.45 0.63 -3.57
CA PRO A 222 4.62 0.28 -4.37
C PRO A 222 5.52 1.46 -4.71
N SER A 223 5.10 2.71 -4.48
CA SER A 223 5.96 3.89 -4.54
C SER A 223 5.40 5.02 -3.66
N LEU A 224 6.32 5.79 -3.07
CA LEU A 224 6.03 7.07 -2.42
C LEU A 224 6.11 8.24 -3.41
N GLU A 225 6.83 8.08 -4.52
CA GLU A 225 7.03 9.12 -5.53
C GLU A 225 7.06 8.51 -6.94
N PRO A 226 6.00 8.67 -7.76
CA PRO A 226 4.70 9.18 -7.34
C PRO A 226 4.03 8.28 -6.30
N LEU A 227 3.27 8.87 -5.38
CA LEU A 227 2.50 8.16 -4.37
C LEU A 227 1.43 7.31 -5.05
N ARG A 228 1.44 6.01 -4.76
CA ARG A 228 0.47 5.06 -5.30
C ARG A 228 -0.09 4.19 -4.18
N LEU A 229 -1.40 4.19 -4.03
CA LEU A 229 -2.11 3.50 -2.97
C LEU A 229 -3.08 2.48 -3.57
N TYR A 230 -2.89 1.22 -3.18
CA TYR A 230 -3.76 0.13 -3.58
C TYR A 230 -4.42 -0.50 -2.35
N MET A 231 -5.74 -0.47 -2.29
CA MET A 231 -6.50 -1.13 -1.25
C MET A 231 -6.87 -2.54 -1.69
N TYR A 232 -6.59 -3.53 -0.85
CA TYR A 232 -7.05 -4.89 -1.10
C TYR A 232 -8.56 -4.98 -0.89
N GLU A 233 -9.29 -5.63 -1.81
CA GLU A 233 -10.76 -5.70 -1.73
C GLU A 233 -11.26 -6.52 -0.54
N GLU A 234 -10.43 -7.45 -0.06
CA GLU A 234 -10.71 -8.23 1.14
C GLU A 234 -9.93 -7.76 2.38
N GLY A 235 -10.34 -8.24 3.54
CA GLY A 235 -9.71 -7.91 4.81
C GLY A 235 -10.17 -8.82 5.92
N LEU A 236 -9.92 -8.43 7.17
CA LEU A 236 -10.37 -9.17 8.34
C LEU A 236 -11.20 -8.28 9.24
N VAL A 237 -12.33 -8.79 9.69
CA VAL A 237 -13.16 -8.17 10.71
C VAL A 237 -12.90 -8.92 12.01
N ARG A 238 -12.50 -8.18 13.04
CA ARG A 238 -12.07 -8.75 14.32
C ARG A 238 -13.08 -8.38 15.38
N PHE A 239 -13.72 -9.38 15.98
CA PHE A 239 -14.73 -9.18 17.00
C PHE A 239 -14.13 -9.24 18.41
N ALA A 240 -14.69 -8.43 19.30
CA ALA A 240 -14.60 -8.64 20.73
C ALA A 240 -15.27 -9.97 21.12
N SER A 241 -14.71 -10.64 22.13
CA SER A 241 -15.20 -11.93 22.61
C SER A 241 -16.45 -11.78 23.49
N VAL A 242 -16.54 -10.67 24.23
CA VAL A 242 -17.62 -10.36 25.17
C VAL A 242 -18.59 -9.35 24.54
N PRO A 243 -19.92 -9.48 24.73
CA PRO A 243 -20.88 -8.46 24.30
C PRO A 243 -20.53 -7.08 24.83
N TYR A 244 -20.73 -6.04 24.01
CA TYR A 244 -20.48 -4.66 24.39
C TYR A 244 -21.57 -4.16 25.33
N ALA A 245 -21.16 -3.45 26.37
CA ALA A 245 -22.02 -2.72 27.28
C ALA A 245 -21.40 -1.34 27.52
N HIS A 246 -22.25 -0.33 27.59
CA HIS A 246 -21.86 1.04 27.90
C HIS A 246 -22.07 1.26 29.40
N SER A 247 -21.00 1.08 30.19
CA SER A 247 -21.01 1.25 31.65
C SER A 247 -19.60 1.50 32.18
N ALA A 248 -19.46 2.38 33.17
CA ALA A 248 -18.19 2.65 33.86
C ALA A 248 -17.56 1.36 34.42
N ASP A 249 -18.39 0.43 34.90
CA ASP A 249 -17.98 -0.82 35.54
C ASP A 249 -17.34 -1.83 34.57
N THR A 250 -17.43 -1.59 33.25
CA THR A 250 -16.93 -2.54 32.24
C THR A 250 -15.55 -2.19 31.71
N THR A 251 -15.00 -1.01 32.03
CA THR A 251 -13.74 -0.47 31.48
C THR A 251 -12.53 -1.39 31.68
N GLU A 252 -12.50 -2.18 32.76
CA GLU A 252 -11.47 -3.18 33.04
C GLU A 252 -11.55 -4.41 32.10
N ASN A 253 -12.72 -4.69 31.51
CA ASN A 253 -12.93 -5.84 30.64
C ASN A 253 -12.41 -5.60 29.23
N LEU A 254 -11.10 -5.81 29.04
CA LEU A 254 -10.44 -5.65 27.75
C LEU A 254 -10.97 -6.59 26.64
N PHE A 255 -11.64 -7.71 26.98
CA PHE A 255 -12.24 -8.61 25.99
C PHE A 255 -13.54 -8.07 25.37
N MET A 256 -14.06 -6.98 25.93
CA MET A 256 -15.20 -6.22 25.41
C MET A 256 -14.72 -5.00 24.61
N HIS A 257 -13.78 -4.24 25.18
CA HIS A 257 -13.39 -2.94 24.65
C HIS A 257 -12.29 -3.02 23.56
N LEU A 258 -11.50 -4.11 23.55
CA LEU A 258 -10.44 -4.36 22.56
C LEU A 258 -10.83 -5.53 21.66
N THR A 259 -10.52 -5.39 20.37
CA THR A 259 -10.86 -6.35 19.30
C THR A 259 -9.66 -7.13 18.81
N ASN A 260 -8.45 -6.85 19.31
CA ASN A 260 -7.24 -7.56 18.91
C ASN A 260 -7.36 -9.07 19.18
N TYR A 261 -7.12 -9.89 18.15
CA TYR A 261 -7.17 -11.35 18.27
C TYR A 261 -6.19 -11.91 19.33
N SER A 262 -5.03 -11.28 19.51
CA SER A 262 -4.02 -11.69 20.50
C SER A 262 -4.53 -11.64 21.94
N ILE A 263 -5.45 -10.73 22.23
CA ILE A 263 -6.13 -10.61 23.53
C ILE A 263 -7.32 -11.57 23.54
N ASN A 264 -8.24 -11.41 22.58
CA ASN A 264 -9.52 -12.10 22.57
C ASN A 264 -9.42 -13.64 22.52
N LYS A 265 -8.35 -14.19 21.95
CA LYS A 265 -8.12 -15.65 21.94
C LYS A 265 -8.00 -16.26 23.34
N ASN A 266 -7.63 -15.47 24.33
CA ASN A 266 -7.46 -15.90 25.72
C ASN A 266 -8.76 -15.78 26.54
N ALA A 267 -9.82 -15.15 26.00
CA ALA A 267 -11.08 -14.91 26.72
C ALA A 267 -11.69 -16.22 27.24
N LYS A 268 -11.65 -17.28 26.43
CA LYS A 268 -12.15 -18.60 26.81
C LYS A 268 -11.33 -19.24 27.93
N SER A 269 -10.01 -19.20 27.84
CA SER A 269 -9.14 -19.73 28.91
C SER A 269 -9.27 -18.96 30.22
N GLN A 270 -9.75 -17.72 30.18
CA GLN A 270 -10.00 -16.89 31.37
C GLN A 270 -11.47 -16.95 31.84
N GLY A 271 -12.29 -17.85 31.29
CA GLY A 271 -13.68 -18.03 31.71
C GLY A 271 -14.63 -16.88 31.33
N MET A 272 -14.20 -15.98 30.42
CA MET A 272 -14.99 -14.80 30.04
C MET A 272 -16.05 -15.12 28.98
N THR A 273 -15.91 -16.23 28.25
CA THR A 273 -16.86 -16.71 27.24
C THR A 273 -16.59 -18.17 26.87
N ASP A 274 -17.62 -18.93 26.50
CA ASP A 274 -17.46 -20.29 25.97
C ASP A 274 -17.22 -20.33 24.45
N LYS A 275 -17.49 -19.20 23.77
CA LYS A 275 -17.41 -19.07 22.32
C LYS A 275 -15.98 -18.76 21.86
N SER A 276 -15.59 -19.31 20.71
CA SER A 276 -14.35 -18.93 20.05
C SER A 276 -14.43 -17.51 19.50
N VAL A 277 -13.27 -16.83 19.39
CA VAL A 277 -13.18 -15.49 18.78
C VAL A 277 -13.71 -15.55 17.35
N ARG A 278 -14.73 -14.74 17.07
CA ARG A 278 -15.30 -14.61 15.73
C ARG A 278 -14.37 -13.77 14.85
N LYS A 279 -14.19 -14.20 13.61
CA LYS A 279 -13.60 -13.40 12.53
C LYS A 279 -14.49 -13.50 11.31
N TRP A 280 -14.58 -12.40 10.56
CA TRP A 280 -15.19 -12.38 9.24
C TRP A 280 -14.23 -11.83 8.19
N THR A 281 -14.52 -12.09 6.92
CA THR A 281 -13.94 -11.33 5.81
C THR A 281 -14.69 -10.01 5.66
N LEU A 282 -14.14 -9.05 4.90
CA LEU A 282 -14.84 -7.81 4.64
C LEU A 282 -16.07 -8.05 3.75
N THR A 283 -16.01 -9.01 2.81
CA THR A 283 -17.19 -9.40 2.01
C THR A 283 -18.36 -9.81 2.90
N GLN A 284 -18.11 -10.66 3.91
CA GLN A 284 -19.17 -11.10 4.84
C GLN A 284 -19.76 -9.94 5.66
N LEU A 285 -18.94 -8.95 6.01
CA LEU A 285 -19.41 -7.74 6.68
C LEU A 285 -20.30 -6.91 5.76
N TRP A 286 -19.85 -6.68 4.52
CA TRP A 286 -20.60 -5.90 3.55
C TRP A 286 -21.96 -6.53 3.27
N GLU A 287 -22.03 -7.84 3.06
CA GLU A 287 -23.31 -8.58 2.91
C GLU A 287 -24.24 -8.44 4.14
N LYS A 288 -23.66 -8.30 5.34
CA LYS A 288 -24.42 -8.09 6.57
C LYS A 288 -24.93 -6.65 6.69
N LEU A 289 -24.11 -5.67 6.34
CA LEU A 289 -24.41 -4.23 6.49
C LEU A 289 -25.29 -3.67 5.36
N ASP A 290 -25.28 -4.29 4.18
CA ASP A 290 -26.07 -3.89 3.00
C ASP A 290 -27.59 -3.86 3.26
N LYS A 291 -28.03 -4.51 4.34
CA LYS A 291 -29.43 -4.52 4.80
C LYS A 291 -29.83 -3.28 5.60
N TYR A 292 -28.86 -2.48 6.02
CA TYR A 292 -29.04 -1.41 7.01
C TYR A 292 -28.38 -0.09 6.58
N PHE A 293 -27.37 -0.12 5.72
CA PHE A 293 -26.57 1.04 5.32
C PHE A 293 -26.22 1.00 3.83
N GLU A 294 -25.96 2.18 3.27
CA GLU A 294 -25.36 2.33 1.93
C GLU A 294 -23.86 1.95 1.99
N VAL A 295 -23.56 0.68 1.79
CA VAL A 295 -22.22 0.11 1.97
C VAL A 295 -21.17 0.77 1.08
N ASP A 296 -21.54 1.21 -0.12
CA ASP A 296 -20.60 1.86 -1.04
C ASP A 296 -20.18 3.26 -0.54
N GLU A 297 -21.03 3.95 0.21
CA GLU A 297 -20.67 5.20 0.91
C GLU A 297 -19.66 4.93 2.02
N ILE A 298 -19.90 3.90 2.85
CA ILE A 298 -18.94 3.48 3.91
C ILE A 298 -17.58 3.16 3.29
N LYS A 299 -17.56 2.39 2.20
CA LYS A 299 -16.33 2.05 1.47
C LYS A 299 -15.66 3.30 0.88
N ALA A 300 -16.42 4.30 0.44
CA ALA A 300 -15.87 5.57 -0.05
C ALA A 300 -15.22 6.38 1.08
N LEU A 301 -15.87 6.47 2.24
CA LEU A 301 -15.31 7.10 3.44
C LEU A 301 -14.04 6.41 3.93
N ILE A 302 -13.99 5.06 3.89
CA ILE A 302 -12.77 4.31 4.23
C ILE A 302 -11.62 4.63 3.26
N LYS A 303 -11.90 4.75 1.95
CA LYS A 303 -10.87 5.16 0.98
C LYS A 303 -10.39 6.58 1.24
N ASP A 304 -11.30 7.51 1.49
CA ASP A 304 -10.98 8.91 1.83
C ASP A 304 -10.07 8.99 3.06
N LEU A 305 -10.43 8.29 4.13
CA LEU A 305 -9.63 8.14 5.34
C LEU A 305 -8.22 7.63 5.03
N ILE A 306 -8.09 6.56 4.25
CA ILE A 306 -6.77 5.98 3.88
C ILE A 306 -5.94 7.00 3.09
N VAL A 307 -6.51 7.63 2.05
CA VAL A 307 -5.79 8.60 1.20
C VAL A 307 -5.32 9.79 2.03
N LYS A 308 -6.20 10.38 2.85
CA LYS A 308 -5.85 11.47 3.77
C LYS A 308 -4.76 11.07 4.76
N THR A 309 -4.81 9.84 5.29
CA THR A 309 -3.78 9.34 6.21
C THR A 309 -2.39 9.37 5.58
N PHE A 310 -2.25 8.91 4.33
CA PHE A 310 -0.97 8.95 3.63
C PHE A 310 -0.54 10.37 3.31
N ILE A 311 -1.44 11.23 2.83
CA ILE A 311 -1.12 12.63 2.50
C ILE A 311 -0.66 13.40 3.73
N ALA A 312 -1.27 13.16 4.90
CA ALA A 312 -0.89 13.83 6.14
C ALA A 312 0.60 13.67 6.45
N CYS A 313 1.17 12.49 6.20
CA CYS A 313 2.56 12.19 6.49
C CYS A 313 3.46 12.16 5.25
N GLU A 314 2.93 12.42 4.05
CA GLU A 314 3.59 12.16 2.77
C GLU A 314 4.95 12.86 2.67
N LYS A 315 5.00 14.18 2.88
CA LYS A 315 6.24 14.95 2.72
C LYS A 315 7.35 14.43 3.63
N LYS A 316 7.05 14.28 4.92
CA LYS A 316 8.03 13.82 5.91
C LYS A 316 8.48 12.39 5.66
N PHE A 317 7.56 11.52 5.23
CA PHE A 317 7.87 10.13 4.90
C PHE A 317 8.72 10.04 3.63
N ARG A 318 8.33 10.75 2.56
CA ARG A 318 9.07 10.86 1.30
C ARG A 318 10.47 11.43 1.53
N ASP A 319 10.60 12.57 2.19
CA ASP A 319 11.90 13.21 2.48
C ASP A 319 12.82 12.27 3.27
N HIS A 320 12.30 11.54 4.25
CA HIS A 320 13.11 10.58 5.00
C HIS A 320 13.56 9.41 4.12
N ALA A 321 12.68 8.93 3.25
CA ALA A 321 12.96 7.83 2.35
C ALA A 321 14.02 8.23 1.32
N THR A 322 13.83 9.34 0.60
CA THR A 322 14.77 9.85 -0.42
C THR A 322 16.15 10.18 0.16
N ASN A 323 16.22 10.71 1.38
CA ASN A 323 17.50 10.94 2.06
C ASN A 323 18.20 9.65 2.54
N SER A 324 17.47 8.54 2.60
CA SER A 324 18.01 7.25 3.07
C SER A 324 18.42 6.33 1.92
N ILE A 325 17.91 6.53 0.71
CA ILE A 325 18.11 5.62 -0.42
C ILE A 325 18.09 6.34 -1.76
N ASP A 326 19.02 5.97 -2.65
CA ASP A 326 19.17 6.63 -3.95
C ASP A 326 18.02 6.26 -4.92
N ASN A 327 17.49 5.03 -4.81
CA ASN A 327 16.41 4.54 -5.65
C ASN A 327 15.25 4.02 -4.80
N LEU A 328 14.22 4.84 -4.63
CA LEU A 328 12.99 4.45 -3.92
C LEU A 328 12.28 3.25 -4.54
N GLY A 329 12.50 3.00 -5.84
CA GLY A 329 11.87 1.92 -6.59
C GLY A 329 12.25 0.52 -6.10
N ILE A 330 13.26 0.36 -5.24
CA ILE A 330 13.56 -0.93 -4.62
C ILE A 330 12.67 -1.25 -3.42
N CYS A 331 12.04 -0.23 -2.84
CA CYS A 331 11.18 -0.36 -1.68
C CYS A 331 9.71 -0.48 -2.09
N HIS A 332 8.95 -1.26 -1.34
CA HIS A 332 7.50 -1.34 -1.42
C HIS A 332 6.97 -1.75 -0.05
N GLU A 333 5.74 -1.42 0.33
CA GLU A 333 5.28 -1.67 1.69
C GLU A 333 3.80 -2.05 1.75
N LEU A 334 3.48 -3.00 2.64
CA LEU A 334 2.12 -3.44 2.92
C LEU A 334 1.72 -2.96 4.32
N PHE A 335 0.73 -2.09 4.38
CA PHE A 335 0.18 -1.55 5.61
C PHE A 335 -1.11 -2.28 6.00
N GLY A 336 -1.34 -2.44 7.30
CA GLY A 336 -2.62 -2.85 7.87
C GLY A 336 -3.25 -1.70 8.61
N PHE A 337 -4.35 -1.18 8.07
CA PHE A 337 -5.15 -0.14 8.69
C PHE A 337 -6.15 -0.78 9.66
N ASP A 338 -6.23 -0.24 10.87
CA ASP A 338 -7.21 -0.62 11.87
C ASP A 338 -8.27 0.49 11.90
N VAL A 339 -9.48 0.17 11.44
CA VAL A 339 -10.59 1.11 11.30
C VAL A 339 -11.76 0.66 12.18
N LEU A 340 -12.40 1.57 12.89
CA LEU A 340 -13.63 1.32 13.64
C LEU A 340 -14.79 2.05 12.98
N LEU A 341 -15.96 1.42 12.92
CA LEU A 341 -17.20 2.10 12.53
C LEU A 341 -17.93 2.53 13.81
N ASP A 342 -18.36 3.78 13.88
CA ASP A 342 -19.30 4.23 14.92
C ASP A 342 -20.74 3.81 14.60
N GLU A 343 -21.69 4.09 15.50
CA GLU A 343 -23.10 3.72 15.35
C GLU A 343 -23.76 4.23 14.06
N ASP A 344 -23.26 5.35 13.52
CA ASP A 344 -23.68 5.94 12.24
C ASP A 344 -22.93 5.35 11.02
N ALA A 345 -22.18 4.27 11.24
CA ALA A 345 -21.32 3.62 10.25
C ALA A 345 -20.22 4.54 9.66
N ARG A 346 -19.82 5.61 10.36
CA ARG A 346 -18.71 6.47 9.95
C ARG A 346 -17.38 5.82 10.35
N PRO A 347 -16.39 5.78 9.46
CA PRO A 347 -15.11 5.14 9.75
C PRO A 347 -14.15 6.08 10.48
N HIS A 348 -13.50 5.53 11.51
CA HIS A 348 -12.49 6.20 12.33
C HIS A 348 -11.18 5.41 12.30
N LEU A 349 -10.06 6.09 12.04
CA LEU A 349 -8.74 5.48 12.06
C LEU A 349 -8.30 5.23 13.51
N LEU A 350 -7.91 4.00 13.83
CA LEU A 350 -7.36 3.66 15.15
C LEU A 350 -5.83 3.63 15.14
N GLU A 351 -5.24 2.99 14.14
CA GLU A 351 -3.79 2.90 13.94
C GLU A 351 -3.45 2.38 12.54
N VAL A 352 -2.19 2.58 12.11
CA VAL A 352 -1.61 1.99 10.91
C VAL A 352 -0.45 1.08 11.30
N ASN A 353 -0.53 -0.18 10.87
CA ASN A 353 0.49 -1.20 11.12
C ASN A 353 1.37 -1.40 9.90
N VAL A 354 2.66 -1.07 9.99
CA VAL A 354 3.66 -1.34 8.93
C VAL A 354 4.07 -2.80 8.80
N THR A 355 3.91 -3.58 9.87
CA THR A 355 4.15 -5.03 9.88
C THR A 355 2.85 -5.75 10.26
N PRO A 356 1.81 -5.70 9.40
CA PRO A 356 0.54 -6.30 9.73
C PRO A 356 0.71 -7.80 9.99
N ALA A 357 0.01 -8.33 10.99
CA ALA A 357 0.17 -9.73 11.39
C ALA A 357 -0.21 -10.70 10.25
N MET A 358 0.80 -11.38 9.69
CA MET A 358 0.64 -12.32 8.56
C MET A 358 0.53 -13.79 9.00
N HIS A 359 0.37 -14.07 10.29
CA HIS A 359 0.08 -15.42 10.80
C HIS A 359 -1.27 -15.90 10.27
N SER A 360 -1.37 -17.19 9.96
CA SER A 360 -2.57 -17.79 9.35
C SER A 360 -3.02 -18.98 10.17
N ASP A 361 -3.56 -18.69 11.36
CA ASP A 361 -3.95 -19.71 12.34
C ASP A 361 -5.31 -20.35 11.98
N LEU A 362 -6.15 -19.63 11.23
CA LEU A 362 -7.48 -20.09 10.82
C LEU A 362 -7.59 -20.16 9.29
N PRO A 363 -8.47 -21.02 8.73
CA PRO A 363 -8.71 -21.09 7.28
C PRO A 363 -9.10 -19.74 6.67
N ILE A 364 -9.86 -18.92 7.39
CA ILE A 364 -10.23 -17.57 6.96
C ILE A 364 -9.00 -16.66 6.79
N ASP A 365 -8.01 -16.75 7.68
CA ASP A 365 -6.76 -15.99 7.56
C ASP A 365 -6.01 -16.40 6.28
N VAL A 366 -5.95 -17.70 5.96
CA VAL A 366 -5.31 -18.21 4.74
C VAL A 366 -6.03 -17.72 3.49
N SER A 367 -7.37 -17.75 3.50
CA SER A 367 -8.20 -17.35 2.35
C SER A 367 -8.02 -15.88 1.98
N VAL A 368 -7.79 -15.01 2.97
CA VAL A 368 -7.54 -13.58 2.78
C VAL A 368 -6.07 -13.31 2.47
N LYS A 369 -5.15 -13.86 3.27
CA LYS A 369 -3.72 -13.50 3.22
C LYS A 369 -2.95 -14.15 2.08
N GLY A 370 -3.38 -15.33 1.62
CA GLY A 370 -2.76 -16.01 0.49
C GLY A 370 -2.80 -15.17 -0.79
N PRO A 371 -4.00 -14.83 -1.31
CA PRO A 371 -4.12 -14.02 -2.51
C PRO A 371 -3.60 -12.59 -2.34
N LEU A 372 -3.70 -12.03 -1.12
CA LEU A 372 -3.06 -10.75 -0.76
C LEU A 372 -1.56 -10.77 -1.03
N VAL A 373 -0.84 -11.74 -0.45
CA VAL A 373 0.63 -11.85 -0.61
C VAL A 373 1.02 -12.12 -2.06
N ALA A 374 0.28 -12.98 -2.75
CA ALA A 374 0.51 -13.24 -4.17
C ALA A 374 0.36 -11.96 -5.02
N SER A 375 -0.64 -11.13 -4.72
CA SER A 375 -0.85 -9.84 -5.40
C SER A 375 0.26 -8.85 -5.08
N VAL A 376 0.61 -8.67 -3.80
CA VAL A 376 1.71 -7.79 -3.37
C VAL A 376 3.03 -8.13 -4.06
N LEU A 377 3.44 -9.39 -4.04
CA LEU A 377 4.71 -9.80 -4.65
C LEU A 377 4.69 -9.70 -6.18
N SER A 378 3.54 -9.94 -6.82
CA SER A 378 3.39 -9.75 -8.27
C SER A 378 3.47 -8.29 -8.68
N MET A 379 2.91 -7.38 -7.87
CA MET A 379 2.96 -5.94 -8.08
C MET A 379 4.32 -5.32 -7.74
N ALA A 380 5.11 -5.93 -6.85
CA ALA A 380 6.49 -5.49 -6.56
C ALA A 380 7.42 -5.57 -7.80
N CYS A 381 6.94 -6.18 -8.90
CA CYS A 381 7.62 -6.26 -10.19
C CYS A 381 9.04 -6.85 -10.07
N ILE A 382 9.17 -7.93 -9.28
CA ILE A 382 10.43 -8.63 -9.07
C ILE A 382 10.88 -9.26 -10.38
N ARG A 383 12.11 -8.98 -10.78
CA ARG A 383 12.71 -9.45 -12.04
C ARG A 383 13.87 -10.38 -11.75
N PRO A 384 14.06 -11.46 -12.55
CA PRO A 384 15.28 -12.24 -12.47
C PRO A 384 16.46 -11.36 -12.92
N VAL A 385 17.58 -11.40 -12.19
CA VAL A 385 18.82 -10.73 -12.61
C VAL A 385 19.35 -11.46 -13.83
N THR A 386 19.35 -10.82 -15.00
CA THR A 386 19.82 -11.42 -16.27
C THR A 386 21.23 -11.01 -16.68
N LYS A 387 22.03 -10.39 -15.78
CA LYS A 387 23.43 -10.06 -16.08
C LYS A 387 24.10 -11.27 -16.74
N ASN A 388 24.56 -11.07 -17.98
CA ASN A 388 25.17 -12.05 -18.91
C ASN A 388 24.24 -12.90 -19.79
N LEU A 389 23.44 -12.27 -20.66
CA LEU A 389 23.15 -12.91 -21.96
C LEU A 389 23.87 -12.25 -23.14
N ASP A 390 24.20 -10.95 -23.10
CA ASP A 390 24.95 -10.28 -24.19
C ASP A 390 25.86 -9.11 -23.74
N GLY A 391 26.21 -8.98 -22.45
CA GLY A 391 27.07 -7.87 -21.98
C GLY A 391 26.40 -6.47 -21.96
N HIS A 392 25.10 -6.38 -22.25
CA HIS A 392 24.33 -5.16 -22.10
C HIS A 392 23.67 -5.10 -20.72
N GLU A 393 23.95 -4.04 -19.95
CA GLU A 393 23.11 -3.67 -18.80
C GLU A 393 21.68 -3.40 -19.29
N ASN A 394 20.69 -3.91 -18.55
CA ASN A 394 19.29 -3.52 -18.73
C ASN A 394 19.21 -1.99 -18.71
N MET A 395 18.52 -1.41 -19.69
CA MET A 395 18.38 0.03 -19.85
C MET A 395 17.83 0.73 -18.59
N LEU A 396 16.98 0.05 -17.81
CA LEU A 396 16.43 0.56 -16.55
C LEU A 396 17.43 0.58 -15.38
N ASP A 397 18.53 -0.16 -15.50
CA ASP A 397 19.53 -0.32 -14.44
C ASP A 397 20.72 0.65 -14.59
N LYS A 398 20.80 1.40 -15.70
CA LYS A 398 21.81 2.45 -15.89
C LYS A 398 21.51 3.66 -15.02
N ALA A 399 22.31 3.88 -13.97
CA ALA A 399 22.22 5.03 -13.07
C ALA A 399 22.24 6.39 -13.82
N SER A 400 22.95 6.49 -14.96
CA SER A 400 22.99 7.70 -15.78
C SER A 400 21.66 8.07 -16.46
N LEU A 401 20.73 7.12 -16.58
CA LEU A 401 19.37 7.37 -17.10
C LEU A 401 18.39 7.84 -16.01
N TRP A 402 18.78 7.81 -14.74
CA TRP A 402 17.98 8.34 -13.61
C TRP A 402 18.40 9.77 -13.22
N ALA A 403 19.50 10.28 -13.77
CA ALA A 403 19.79 11.69 -13.71
C ALA A 403 18.79 12.41 -14.62
N ALA A 404 17.97 13.30 -14.04
CA ALA A 404 17.11 14.16 -14.82
C ALA A 404 18.00 15.03 -15.73
N ASP A 405 17.78 14.93 -17.04
CA ASP A 405 18.39 15.85 -17.99
C ASP A 405 17.83 17.27 -17.80
N GLU A 406 18.51 18.29 -18.34
CA GLU A 406 18.09 19.69 -18.22
C GLU A 406 16.66 19.91 -18.71
N GLU A 407 16.23 19.18 -19.74
CA GLU A 407 14.85 19.23 -20.26
C GLU A 407 13.85 18.73 -19.22
N THR A 408 14.13 17.61 -18.56
CA THR A 408 13.29 17.05 -17.50
C THR A 408 13.19 18.05 -16.36
N ILE A 409 14.32 18.57 -15.86
CA ILE A 409 14.33 19.54 -14.75
C ILE A 409 13.48 20.77 -15.09
N ALA A 410 13.68 21.35 -16.29
CA ALA A 410 12.91 22.52 -16.73
C ALA A 410 11.41 22.23 -16.85
N LYS A 411 11.04 21.03 -17.34
CA LYS A 411 9.65 20.60 -17.41
C LYS A 411 9.02 20.43 -16.03
N GLU A 412 9.73 19.80 -15.10
CA GLU A 412 9.26 19.59 -13.72
C GLU A 412 9.00 20.93 -13.03
N GLU A 413 9.96 21.85 -13.10
CA GLU A 413 9.84 23.20 -12.53
C GLU A 413 8.66 23.99 -13.14
N TYR A 414 8.52 23.97 -14.46
CA TYR A 414 7.42 24.65 -15.15
C TYR A 414 6.04 24.18 -14.67
N TYR A 415 5.81 22.87 -14.64
CA TYR A 415 4.51 22.33 -14.25
C TYR A 415 4.25 22.41 -12.74
N TYR A 416 5.30 22.38 -11.92
CA TYR A 416 5.20 22.62 -10.49
C TYR A 416 4.79 24.07 -10.18
N GLU A 417 5.47 25.06 -10.77
CA GLU A 417 5.12 26.47 -10.57
C GLU A 417 3.74 26.81 -11.15
N ARG A 418 3.39 26.22 -12.30
CA ARG A 418 2.02 26.31 -12.83
C ARG A 418 1.00 25.77 -11.84
N PHE A 419 1.23 24.60 -11.24
CA PHE A 419 0.32 24.02 -10.25
C PHE A 419 0.17 24.92 -9.02
N LYS A 420 1.25 25.54 -8.52
CA LYS A 420 1.18 26.49 -7.41
C LYS A 420 0.30 27.71 -7.69
N ILE A 421 0.25 28.16 -8.94
CA ILE A 421 -0.56 29.32 -9.36
C ILE A 421 -2.03 28.94 -9.54
N TYR A 422 -2.31 27.83 -10.23
CA TYR A 422 -3.68 27.50 -10.66
C TYR A 422 -4.38 26.44 -9.78
N GLY A 423 -3.63 25.67 -8.98
CA GLY A 423 -4.17 24.63 -8.11
C GLY A 423 -4.66 23.37 -8.85
N GLU A 424 -4.36 23.22 -10.14
CA GLU A 424 -4.84 22.13 -10.99
C GLU A 424 -3.73 21.54 -11.87
N THR A 425 -3.87 20.25 -12.22
CA THR A 425 -2.97 19.61 -13.19
C THR A 425 -3.23 20.15 -14.59
N CYS A 426 -2.22 20.11 -15.46
CA CYS A 426 -2.34 20.64 -16.82
C CYS A 426 -2.24 19.53 -17.86
N GLY A 427 -3.26 19.39 -18.72
CA GLY A 427 -3.30 18.37 -19.76
C GLY A 427 -2.12 18.40 -20.74
N THR A 428 -1.50 19.57 -20.95
CA THR A 428 -0.35 19.73 -21.86
C THR A 428 0.90 19.02 -21.37
N MET A 429 0.97 18.64 -20.08
CA MET A 429 2.12 17.88 -19.57
C MET A 429 2.26 16.51 -20.23
N LEU A 430 1.19 16.00 -20.82
CA LEU A 430 1.19 14.75 -21.58
C LEU A 430 1.49 14.93 -23.07
N ASN A 431 1.59 16.16 -23.58
CA ASN A 431 1.85 16.42 -25.01
C ASN A 431 3.30 16.12 -25.39
N ARG A 432 4.25 16.32 -24.48
CA ARG A 432 5.67 16.00 -24.68
C ARG A 432 6.18 15.25 -23.47
N LEU A 433 6.36 13.94 -23.59
CA LEU A 433 6.86 13.09 -22.50
C LEU A 433 8.39 13.00 -22.56
N THR A 434 9.05 13.23 -21.43
CA THR A 434 10.49 12.98 -21.27
C THR A 434 10.75 11.50 -21.07
N SER A 435 12.02 11.10 -21.11
CA SER A 435 12.41 9.72 -20.80
C SER A 435 12.00 9.31 -19.37
N THR A 436 12.02 10.25 -18.41
CA THR A 436 11.57 10.05 -17.02
C THR A 436 10.06 9.84 -16.96
N ASP A 437 9.28 10.65 -17.69
CA ASP A 437 7.82 10.49 -17.73
C ASP A 437 7.43 9.11 -18.26
N VAL A 438 8.02 8.70 -19.38
CA VAL A 438 7.75 7.40 -20.00
C VAL A 438 8.07 6.26 -19.02
N ARG A 439 9.18 6.34 -18.27
CA ARG A 439 9.53 5.35 -17.25
C ARG A 439 8.48 5.27 -16.13
N ILE A 440 8.09 6.42 -15.57
CA ILE A 440 7.08 6.49 -14.51
C ILE A 440 5.77 5.85 -14.98
N LEU A 441 5.30 6.24 -16.17
CA LEU A 441 4.04 5.76 -16.73
C LEU A 441 4.10 4.26 -17.09
N CYS A 442 5.20 3.79 -17.67
CA CYS A 442 5.38 2.37 -17.99
C CYS A 442 5.41 1.49 -16.73
N GLN A 443 6.16 1.90 -15.71
CA GLN A 443 6.23 1.18 -14.44
C GLN A 443 4.86 1.10 -13.78
N PHE A 444 4.11 2.22 -13.79
CA PHE A 444 2.77 2.25 -13.26
C PHE A 444 1.79 1.36 -14.04
N GLU A 445 1.78 1.39 -15.36
CA GLU A 445 0.88 0.55 -16.17
C GLU A 445 1.19 -0.95 -16.00
N ASP A 446 2.46 -1.33 -16.00
CA ASP A 446 2.88 -2.72 -15.76
C ASP A 446 2.44 -3.23 -14.39
N GLU A 447 2.60 -2.39 -13.36
CA GLU A 447 2.15 -2.69 -12.00
C GLU A 447 0.63 -2.76 -11.91
N PHE A 448 -0.07 -1.78 -12.48
CA PHE A 448 -1.53 -1.71 -12.48
C PHE A 448 -2.11 -2.96 -13.11
N GLU A 449 -1.54 -3.43 -14.22
CA GLU A 449 -1.95 -4.65 -14.92
C GLU A 449 -1.66 -5.94 -14.08
N ARG A 450 -0.86 -5.86 -13.03
CA ARG A 450 -0.51 -6.98 -12.12
C ARG A 450 -1.25 -6.94 -10.79
N ARG A 451 -2.14 -5.97 -10.60
CA ARG A 451 -2.78 -5.68 -9.31
C ARG A 451 -3.61 -6.82 -8.72
N GLY A 452 -4.08 -7.75 -9.55
CA GLY A 452 -4.93 -8.85 -9.07
C GLY A 452 -6.20 -8.30 -8.40
N GLN A 453 -6.42 -8.67 -7.13
CA GLN A 453 -7.56 -8.22 -6.31
C GLN A 453 -7.29 -6.88 -5.59
N MET A 454 -6.22 -6.18 -5.96
CA MET A 454 -5.93 -4.85 -5.43
C MET A 454 -6.65 -3.79 -6.27
N LYS A 455 -7.29 -2.84 -5.59
CA LYS A 455 -7.93 -1.69 -6.20
C LYS A 455 -7.08 -0.44 -6.01
N LEU A 456 -6.72 0.22 -7.10
CA LEU A 456 -6.08 1.54 -7.04
C LEU A 456 -7.06 2.54 -6.42
N ILE A 457 -6.67 3.16 -5.32
CA ILE A 457 -7.45 4.19 -4.63
C ILE A 457 -6.80 5.58 -4.73
N TYR A 458 -5.50 5.64 -5.06
CA TYR A 458 -4.80 6.89 -5.40
C TYR A 458 -3.56 6.62 -6.27
N PRO A 459 -3.27 7.42 -7.30
CA PRO A 459 -4.19 8.40 -7.89
C PRO A 459 -5.23 7.68 -8.77
N THR A 460 -6.43 8.25 -8.86
CA THR A 460 -7.48 7.90 -9.82
C THR A 460 -7.96 9.21 -10.47
N ALA A 461 -8.82 9.16 -11.50
CA ALA A 461 -9.31 10.39 -12.11
C ALA A 461 -10.03 11.31 -11.11
N ASP A 462 -10.72 10.73 -10.13
CA ASP A 462 -11.53 11.45 -9.15
C ASP A 462 -10.74 11.91 -7.91
N THR A 463 -9.44 11.58 -7.82
CA THR A 463 -8.61 11.94 -6.66
C THR A 463 -7.84 13.25 -6.82
N HIS A 464 -8.00 13.97 -7.94
CA HIS A 464 -7.38 15.29 -8.10
C HIS A 464 -7.67 16.26 -6.93
N PRO A 465 -8.86 16.27 -6.28
CA PRO A 465 -9.14 17.18 -5.19
C PRO A 465 -8.27 16.95 -3.95
N TYR A 466 -7.62 15.78 -3.82
CA TYR A 466 -6.69 15.50 -2.73
C TYR A 466 -5.37 16.25 -2.86
N LEU A 467 -5.00 16.73 -4.06
CA LEU A 467 -3.75 17.47 -4.29
C LEU A 467 -3.66 18.72 -3.40
N ARG A 468 -4.79 19.35 -3.06
CA ARG A 468 -4.84 20.51 -2.16
C ARG A 468 -4.38 20.23 -0.72
N TYR A 469 -4.35 18.95 -0.32
CA TYR A 469 -3.96 18.56 1.03
C TYR A 469 -2.46 18.30 1.18
N PHE A 470 -1.71 18.19 0.09
CA PHE A 470 -0.26 18.02 0.14
C PHE A 470 0.40 19.30 0.66
N ASP A 471 1.45 19.16 1.49
CA ASP A 471 2.30 20.31 1.84
C ASP A 471 3.11 20.78 0.63
N GLU A 472 3.49 19.83 -0.22
CA GLU A 472 4.28 20.04 -1.43
C GLU A 472 3.93 18.93 -2.42
N VAL A 473 3.31 19.27 -3.55
CA VAL A 473 3.01 18.29 -4.60
C VAL A 473 4.21 18.15 -5.51
N THR A 474 4.67 16.91 -5.74
CA THR A 474 5.80 16.65 -6.64
C THR A 474 5.34 16.52 -8.09
N TYR A 475 6.22 16.83 -9.04
CA TYR A 475 5.91 16.67 -10.47
C TYR A 475 5.48 15.23 -10.83
N PRO A 476 6.13 14.15 -10.36
CA PRO A 476 5.66 12.79 -10.62
C PRO A 476 4.21 12.55 -10.17
N ASN A 477 3.80 13.12 -9.03
CA ASN A 477 2.42 13.05 -8.55
C ASN A 477 1.45 13.76 -9.51
N LEU A 478 1.81 14.95 -10.01
CA LEU A 478 1.01 15.69 -11.00
C LEU A 478 0.89 14.92 -12.32
N LEU A 479 2.01 14.40 -12.83
CA LEU A 479 2.07 13.60 -14.05
C LEU A 479 1.12 12.41 -13.98
N LEU A 480 1.20 11.64 -12.88
CA LEU A 480 0.41 10.44 -12.74
C LEU A 480 -1.09 10.73 -12.51
N GLN A 481 -1.41 11.80 -11.77
CA GLN A 481 -2.79 12.28 -11.62
C GLN A 481 -3.37 12.69 -12.98
N GLN A 482 -2.65 13.47 -13.78
CA GLN A 482 -3.09 13.89 -15.11
C GLN A 482 -3.23 12.71 -16.08
N TRP A 483 -2.34 11.72 -15.96
CA TRP A 483 -2.44 10.46 -16.69
C TRP A 483 -3.74 9.72 -16.37
N GLN A 484 -4.11 9.61 -15.09
CA GLN A 484 -5.38 8.98 -14.70
C GLN A 484 -6.61 9.73 -15.21
N ILE A 485 -6.60 11.07 -15.16
CA ILE A 485 -7.67 11.90 -15.75
C ILE A 485 -7.80 11.61 -17.25
N ARG A 486 -6.67 11.55 -17.98
CA ARG A 486 -6.67 11.22 -19.42
C ARG A 486 -7.25 9.83 -19.69
N GLN A 487 -6.90 8.82 -18.90
CA GLN A 487 -7.45 7.47 -19.05
C GLN A 487 -8.98 7.45 -18.86
N ALA A 488 -9.50 8.18 -17.87
CA ALA A 488 -10.95 8.26 -17.63
C ALA A 488 -11.71 9.02 -18.72
N LEU A 489 -11.14 10.09 -19.29
CA LEU A 489 -11.77 10.81 -20.40
C LEU A 489 -11.89 9.93 -21.66
N VAL A 490 -10.83 9.19 -21.99
CA VAL A 490 -10.87 8.22 -23.11
C VAL A 490 -11.94 7.16 -22.88
N LEU A 491 -12.07 6.68 -21.63
CA LEU A 491 -13.11 5.72 -21.24
C LEU A 491 -14.53 6.25 -21.42
N ASN A 492 -14.78 7.50 -20.99
CA ASN A 492 -16.10 8.13 -21.07
C ASN A 492 -16.51 8.44 -22.52
N ILE A 493 -15.57 8.82 -23.39
CA ILE A 493 -15.82 9.02 -24.82
C ILE A 493 -16.15 7.68 -25.52
N SER A 494 -15.59 6.57 -25.04
CA SER A 494 -15.74 5.24 -25.66
C SER A 494 -16.88 4.37 -25.06
N VAL A 495 -17.79 4.95 -24.25
CA VAL A 495 -19.00 4.27 -23.73
C VAL A 495 -19.98 3.87 -24.85
N ILE A 496 -19.76 4.31 -26.10
CA ILE A 496 -20.49 3.81 -27.28
C ILE A 496 -20.05 2.40 -27.74
N SER A 497 -19.00 1.79 -27.18
CA SER A 497 -18.64 0.40 -27.52
C SER A 497 -18.26 -0.51 -26.34
N VAL A 498 -18.48 -1.80 -26.59
CA VAL A 498 -18.63 -2.98 -25.73
C VAL A 498 -17.62 -3.15 -24.59
N GLN A 499 -18.10 -3.79 -23.51
CA GLN A 499 -17.41 -4.15 -22.27
C GLN A 499 -16.04 -4.83 -22.48
N GLY A 500 -15.06 -4.45 -21.64
CA GLY A 500 -13.83 -5.22 -21.38
C GLY A 500 -12.51 -4.69 -21.94
N HIS A 501 -12.50 -3.70 -22.84
CA HIS A 501 -11.32 -3.35 -23.65
C HIS A 501 -10.86 -1.88 -23.53
N LYS A 502 -10.69 -1.37 -22.32
CA LYS A 502 -11.01 0.04 -22.07
C LYS A 502 -9.87 0.96 -21.56
N ARG A 503 -8.68 0.44 -21.23
CA ARG A 503 -7.45 1.23 -20.91
C ARG A 503 -6.38 1.21 -22.02
N LYS A 504 -6.71 0.65 -23.19
CA LYS A 504 -5.72 0.30 -24.25
C LYS A 504 -5.12 1.51 -24.98
N TYR A 505 -5.89 2.57 -25.24
CA TYR A 505 -5.43 3.66 -26.12
C TYR A 505 -4.20 4.40 -25.60
N GLY A 506 -4.19 4.77 -24.32
CA GLY A 506 -3.01 5.41 -23.73
C GLY A 506 -1.79 4.48 -23.68
N ILE A 507 -2.01 3.18 -23.46
CA ILE A 507 -0.93 2.17 -23.48
C ILE A 507 -0.36 2.02 -24.90
N GLU A 508 -1.18 1.99 -25.95
CA GLU A 508 -0.72 1.95 -27.33
C GLU A 508 0.01 3.23 -27.74
N HIS A 509 -0.44 4.40 -27.25
CA HIS A 509 0.29 5.65 -27.45
C HIS A 509 1.68 5.59 -26.81
N LEU A 510 1.78 5.19 -25.54
CA LEU A 510 3.09 4.99 -24.88
C LEU A 510 3.97 3.97 -25.62
N ARG A 511 3.39 2.88 -26.13
CA ARG A 511 4.14 1.92 -26.96
C ARG A 511 4.68 2.56 -28.23
N THR A 512 3.88 3.38 -28.90
CA THR A 512 4.27 4.11 -30.11
C THR A 512 5.44 5.04 -29.80
N LEU A 513 5.33 5.86 -28.75
CA LEU A 513 6.40 6.75 -28.29
C LEU A 513 7.72 6.02 -27.97
N ILE A 514 7.63 4.82 -27.37
CA ILE A 514 8.80 3.97 -27.07
C ILE A 514 9.40 3.38 -28.35
N LEU A 515 8.56 2.96 -29.30
CA LEU A 515 8.98 2.38 -30.58
C LEU A 515 9.58 3.42 -31.53
N GLU A 516 9.07 4.65 -31.50
CA GLU A 516 9.54 5.80 -32.28
C GLU A 516 10.83 6.41 -31.73
N GLY A 517 11.35 5.91 -30.61
CA GLY A 517 12.70 6.24 -30.15
C GLY A 517 12.82 7.56 -29.38
N ILE A 518 11.76 8.00 -28.68
CA ILE A 518 11.84 9.14 -27.75
C ILE A 518 12.86 8.92 -26.62
N LEU A 519 13.33 7.69 -26.43
CA LEU A 519 14.51 7.42 -25.58
C LEU A 519 15.83 8.03 -26.12
N ASP A 520 15.86 8.54 -27.35
CA ASP A 520 17.07 9.12 -28.00
C ASP A 520 16.82 10.43 -28.77
N SER A 521 15.59 10.91 -28.92
CA SER A 521 15.33 12.12 -29.71
C SER A 521 14.23 12.97 -29.07
N GLY A 522 14.58 14.18 -28.64
CA GLY A 522 13.67 15.18 -28.05
C GLY A 522 12.67 15.75 -29.06
N THR A 523 11.91 14.90 -29.75
CA THR A 523 10.96 15.28 -30.79
C THR A 523 9.58 15.58 -30.16
N PRO A 524 8.97 16.75 -30.45
CA PRO A 524 7.61 17.07 -30.01
C PRO A 524 6.58 16.14 -30.65
N VAL A 525 5.65 15.62 -29.84
CA VAL A 525 4.54 14.75 -30.29
C VAL A 525 3.31 15.62 -30.59
N GLU A 526 3.42 16.51 -31.57
CA GLU A 526 2.24 17.24 -32.06
C GLU A 526 1.56 16.56 -33.27
N ASP A 527 2.23 15.64 -33.95
CA ASP A 527 1.70 15.09 -35.21
C ASP A 527 0.93 13.75 -35.08
N ALA A 528 0.85 13.15 -33.89
CA ALA A 528 0.11 11.89 -33.69
C ALA A 528 -1.40 12.08 -33.35
N TRP A 529 -1.90 13.31 -33.41
CA TRP A 529 -3.25 13.68 -32.93
C TRP A 529 -4.19 14.25 -34.02
N ASN A 530 -3.93 13.98 -35.29
CA ASN A 530 -4.89 14.19 -36.39
C ASN A 530 -5.42 12.88 -36.95
#